data_AF-A0A7J4VCV5-F1
#
_entry.id   AF-A0A7J4VCV5-F1
#
_cell.length_a   1.000
_cell.length_b   1.000
_cell.length_c   1.000
_cell.angle_alpha   90.00
_cell.angle_beta   90.00
_cell.angle_gamma   90.00
#
_symmetry.space_group_name_H-M   'P 1'
#
loop_
_entity.id
_entity.type
_entity.pdbx_description
1 polymer ?
#
loop_
_entity_poly.entity_id
_entity_poly.type
_entity_poly.pdbx_seq_one_letter_code
_entity_poly.pdbx_strand_id
1 'polypeptide(L)'
;VRNAADHGIESPEERLAAGKPETGRITLEAGHRAGYLTIVVSDDGKGIDAEKIRKKVVEKGYLNAEMAESLSKSELLDFLFLPGFTTKGDVTKVSGRGVGLDIVMTLIHQVGGKTKIDSEPGHGSSFTLQLPVTLSVIRALLLKVNSELYAMPLSRVETLFSIREEDINTVEDRQYFKAGEENIGIVNFARLMNLPGENEKGEFINLAVVGDRTSKYAVAVDAFLGERDLVVTAIDAKLGKIPNISSAAILEEGSIALIIDPDDLVRSIDKYVYGARPDKVAAGMIVKGKSKSILVVDDSLTVREVERKLLENNGYRVSTAIDGVDGFNTLQRESFDLVITDVDMPRMNGIQLVEKIKSDPRYKDIPVMIVSYKDREEDRLRGLNAGANYYLTKSSFHDESLVNAVIDLIGEAE
;
A
#
# COMPACT_ATOMS: atom_id res chain seq x y z
N VAL A 1 13.06 17.78 -15.74
CA VAL A 1 13.69 19.01 -16.30
C VAL A 1 13.97 20.06 -15.24
N ARG A 2 12.96 20.65 -14.57
CA ARG A 2 13.20 21.69 -13.55
C ARG A 2 14.16 21.26 -12.43
N ASN A 3 14.00 20.06 -11.88
CA ASN A 3 14.94 19.55 -10.86
C ASN A 3 16.39 19.47 -11.36
N ALA A 4 16.60 19.12 -12.62
CA ALA A 4 17.94 19.11 -13.21
C ALA A 4 18.51 20.54 -13.27
N ALA A 5 17.72 21.53 -13.69
CA ALA A 5 18.16 22.93 -13.75
C ALA A 5 18.39 23.55 -12.35
N ASP A 6 17.46 23.34 -11.41
CA ASP A 6 17.49 23.97 -10.09
C ASP A 6 18.44 23.27 -9.11
N HIS A 7 18.65 21.96 -9.27
CA HIS A 7 19.34 21.12 -8.27
C HIS A 7 20.44 20.24 -8.85
N GLY A 8 20.31 19.79 -10.10
CA GLY A 8 21.30 18.93 -10.76
C GLY A 8 22.53 19.70 -11.20
N ILE A 9 22.35 20.69 -12.07
CA ILE A 9 23.42 21.50 -12.66
C ILE A 9 24.01 22.44 -11.60
N GLU A 10 25.34 22.44 -11.50
CA GLU A 10 26.13 23.30 -10.61
C GLU A 10 26.32 24.71 -11.20
N SER A 11 26.80 25.66 -10.40
CA SER A 11 27.15 26.99 -10.94
C SER A 11 28.34 26.89 -11.92
N PRO A 12 28.50 27.85 -12.87
CA PRO A 12 29.63 27.86 -13.81
C PRO A 12 31.00 27.72 -13.12
N GLU A 13 31.18 28.39 -11.98
CA GLU A 13 32.39 28.37 -11.17
C GLU A 13 32.64 26.99 -10.55
N GLU A 14 31.60 26.37 -9.97
CA GLU A 14 31.67 25.02 -9.39
C GLU A 14 31.97 23.96 -10.47
N ARG A 15 31.41 24.12 -11.67
CA ARG A 15 31.64 23.20 -12.80
C ARG A 15 33.09 23.25 -13.27
N LEU A 16 33.63 24.45 -13.47
CA LEU A 16 35.03 24.62 -13.85
C LEU A 16 35.98 24.08 -12.77
N ALA A 17 35.67 24.31 -11.49
CA ALA A 17 36.44 23.74 -10.38
C ALA A 17 36.41 22.20 -10.33
N ALA A 18 35.29 21.59 -10.75
CA ALA A 18 35.14 20.14 -10.86
C ALA A 18 35.69 19.56 -12.19
N GLY A 19 36.31 20.37 -13.05
CA GLY A 19 36.88 19.94 -14.33
C GLY A 19 35.83 19.70 -15.43
N LYS A 20 34.62 20.23 -15.28
CA LYS A 20 33.50 20.09 -16.21
C LYS A 20 33.35 21.32 -17.11
N PRO A 21 32.71 21.21 -18.29
CA PRO A 21 32.41 22.38 -19.11
C PRO A 21 31.56 23.40 -18.35
N GLU A 22 31.85 24.69 -18.55
CA GLU A 22 31.12 25.80 -17.92
C GLU A 22 29.60 25.71 -18.16
N THR A 23 29.20 25.30 -19.37
CA THR A 23 27.79 25.08 -19.72
C THR A 23 27.33 23.69 -19.27
N GLY A 24 26.25 23.63 -18.49
CA GLY A 24 25.56 22.38 -18.15
C GLY A 24 24.65 21.88 -19.27
N ARG A 25 24.44 20.57 -19.34
CA ARG A 25 23.61 19.90 -20.34
C ARG A 25 22.47 19.13 -19.67
N ILE A 26 21.25 19.39 -20.13
CA ILE A 26 20.06 18.59 -19.80
C ILE A 26 19.54 18.01 -21.11
N THR A 27 19.35 16.70 -21.17
CA THR A 27 18.87 15.97 -22.34
C THR A 27 17.49 15.39 -22.03
N LEU A 28 16.54 15.61 -22.94
CA LEU A 28 15.24 14.94 -22.94
C LEU A 28 15.16 14.09 -24.20
N GLU A 29 15.11 12.78 -24.02
CA GLU A 29 14.92 11.83 -25.11
C GLU A 29 13.57 11.16 -24.96
N ALA A 30 12.85 11.00 -26.06
CA ALA A 30 11.62 10.23 -26.10
C ALA A 30 11.69 9.26 -27.26
N GLY A 31 11.38 8.00 -27.02
CA GLY A 31 11.43 6.96 -28.03
C GLY A 31 10.45 5.84 -27.73
N HIS A 32 9.97 5.19 -28.78
CA HIS A 32 9.15 4.01 -28.65
C HIS A 32 10.04 2.76 -28.69
N ARG A 33 10.01 1.94 -27.64
CA ARG A 33 10.76 0.68 -27.56
C ARG A 33 9.90 -0.38 -26.87
N ALA A 34 9.79 -1.56 -27.49
CA ALA A 34 9.10 -2.72 -26.91
C ALA A 34 7.66 -2.45 -26.41
N GLY A 35 6.89 -1.61 -27.13
CA GLY A 35 5.50 -1.29 -26.76
C GLY A 35 5.35 -0.18 -25.70
N TYR A 36 6.46 0.40 -25.25
CA TYR A 36 6.47 1.52 -24.31
C TYR A 36 7.00 2.80 -24.97
N LEU A 37 6.34 3.92 -24.69
CA LEU A 37 6.92 5.24 -24.79
C LEU A 37 7.91 5.38 -23.64
N THR A 38 9.19 5.38 -23.96
CA THR A 38 10.27 5.61 -23.02
C THR A 38 10.67 7.08 -23.11
N ILE A 39 10.59 7.79 -21.99
CA ILE A 39 11.04 9.17 -21.83
C ILE A 39 12.24 9.14 -20.89
N VAL A 40 13.39 9.63 -21.34
CA VAL A 40 14.62 9.72 -20.55
C VAL A 40 14.94 11.19 -20.34
N VAL A 41 15.09 11.61 -19.09
CA VAL A 41 15.57 12.92 -18.71
C VAL A 41 16.93 12.74 -18.05
N SER A 42 18.00 13.21 -18.70
CA SER A 42 19.35 13.16 -18.14
C SER A 42 19.97 14.54 -17.98
N ASP A 43 20.87 14.67 -17.02
CA ASP A 43 21.71 15.85 -16.81
C ASP A 43 23.16 15.44 -16.56
N ASP A 44 24.09 16.32 -16.89
CA ASP A 44 25.51 16.17 -16.58
C ASP A 44 25.89 16.94 -15.30
N GLY A 45 24.95 17.07 -14.36
CA GLY A 45 25.11 17.82 -13.12
C GLY A 45 25.96 17.09 -12.08
N LYS A 46 25.84 17.49 -10.82
CA LYS A 46 26.62 16.89 -9.71
C LYS A 46 26.18 15.48 -9.33
N GLY A 47 25.11 14.97 -9.95
CA GLY A 47 24.50 13.71 -9.57
C GLY A 47 23.89 13.72 -8.17
N ILE A 48 23.47 12.54 -7.74
CA ILE A 48 22.77 12.32 -6.47
C ILE A 48 23.67 11.52 -5.55
N ASP A 49 23.91 12.09 -4.37
CA ASP A 49 24.68 11.46 -3.31
C ASP A 49 23.79 10.53 -2.49
N ALA A 50 23.95 9.22 -2.72
CA ALA A 50 23.19 8.19 -2.04
C ALA A 50 23.44 8.17 -0.52
N GLU A 51 24.64 8.56 -0.06
CA GLU A 51 24.95 8.62 1.37
C GLU A 51 24.26 9.79 2.05
N LYS A 52 24.07 10.92 1.35
CA LYS A 52 23.20 11.99 1.85
C LYS A 52 21.75 11.54 1.96
N ILE A 53 21.27 10.73 1.02
CA ILE A 53 19.93 10.15 1.11
C ILE A 53 19.87 9.21 2.31
N ARG A 54 20.82 8.28 2.46
CA ARG A 54 20.89 7.34 3.60
C ARG A 54 20.82 8.08 4.93
N LYS A 55 21.67 9.09 5.12
CA LYS A 55 21.67 9.94 6.32
C LYS A 55 20.33 10.65 6.51
N LYS A 56 19.73 11.18 5.44
CA LYS A 56 18.44 11.89 5.52
C LYS A 56 17.28 10.96 5.80
N VAL A 57 17.31 9.72 5.30
CA VAL A 57 16.33 8.66 5.58
C VAL A 57 16.37 8.31 7.06
N VAL A 58 17.57 8.16 7.64
CA VAL A 58 17.75 7.93 9.09
C VAL A 58 17.37 9.15 9.92
N GLU A 59 17.83 10.35 9.56
CA GLU A 59 17.53 11.62 10.26
C GLU A 59 16.02 11.90 10.28
N LYS A 60 15.32 11.60 9.19
CA LYS A 60 13.86 11.76 9.09
C LYS A 60 13.08 10.57 9.67
N GLY A 61 13.76 9.54 10.20
CA GLY A 61 13.14 8.41 10.88
C GLY A 61 12.48 7.38 9.96
N TYR A 62 12.74 7.39 8.65
CA TYR A 62 12.20 6.41 7.71
C TYR A 62 12.80 5.01 7.91
N LEU A 63 14.07 4.93 8.32
CA LEU A 63 14.77 3.69 8.66
C LEU A 63 15.71 3.93 9.84
N ASN A 64 16.01 2.86 10.61
CA ASN A 64 17.12 2.89 11.56
C ASN A 64 18.47 2.78 10.81
N ALA A 65 19.57 3.08 11.51
CA ALA A 65 20.91 3.10 10.89
C ALA A 65 21.33 1.74 10.32
N GLU A 66 21.00 0.64 11.00
CA GLU A 66 21.36 -0.72 10.58
C GLU A 66 20.65 -1.15 9.29
N MET A 67 19.34 -0.89 9.20
CA MET A 67 18.56 -1.15 7.99
C MET A 67 18.98 -0.23 6.85
N ALA A 68 19.25 1.05 7.15
CA ALA A 68 19.69 1.99 6.15
C ALA A 68 21.03 1.57 5.53
N GLU A 69 21.98 1.02 6.28
CA GLU A 69 23.26 0.47 5.78
C GLU A 69 23.07 -0.72 4.83
N SER A 70 22.05 -1.55 5.06
CA SER A 70 21.80 -2.74 4.23
C SER A 70 21.26 -2.44 2.83
N LEU A 71 20.80 -1.20 2.57
CA LEU A 71 20.22 -0.81 1.29
C LEU A 71 21.27 -0.57 0.20
N SER A 72 20.95 -1.05 -0.99
CA SER A 72 21.66 -0.73 -2.22
C SER A 72 21.41 0.72 -2.66
N LYS A 73 22.30 1.22 -3.53
CA LYS A 73 22.17 2.56 -4.12
C LYS A 73 20.84 2.78 -4.85
N SER A 74 20.35 1.78 -5.56
CA SER A 74 19.07 1.88 -6.29
C SER A 74 17.91 2.06 -5.32
N GLU A 75 17.88 1.25 -4.26
CA GLU A 75 16.84 1.30 -3.24
C GLU A 75 16.85 2.63 -2.48
N LEU A 76 18.05 3.19 -2.22
CA LEU A 76 18.17 4.53 -1.65
C LEU A 76 17.62 5.61 -2.59
N LEU A 77 17.90 5.54 -3.89
CA LEU A 77 17.39 6.51 -4.85
C LEU A 77 15.86 6.48 -4.94
N ASP A 78 15.22 5.32 -4.71
CA ASP A 78 13.77 5.20 -4.73
C ASP A 78 13.08 6.05 -3.64
N PHE A 79 13.77 6.38 -2.53
CA PHE A 79 13.25 7.30 -1.51
C PHE A 79 13.00 8.72 -2.05
N LEU A 80 13.63 9.12 -3.16
CA LEU A 80 13.35 10.41 -3.81
C LEU A 80 11.95 10.51 -4.39
N PHE A 81 11.25 9.38 -4.56
CA PHE A 81 9.86 9.34 -4.99
C PHE A 81 8.87 9.46 -3.83
N LEU A 82 9.33 9.41 -2.57
CA LEU A 82 8.44 9.55 -1.42
C LEU A 82 7.90 10.99 -1.32
N PRO A 83 6.58 11.16 -1.08
CA PRO A 83 5.98 12.47 -0.90
C PRO A 83 6.69 13.28 0.21
N GLY A 84 7.08 14.51 -0.10
CA GLY A 84 7.76 15.38 0.87
C GLY A 84 9.20 14.97 1.24
N PHE A 85 9.74 13.92 0.63
CA PHE A 85 11.16 13.60 0.77
C PHE A 85 12.01 14.62 0.01
N THR A 86 13.01 15.17 0.71
CA THR A 86 13.92 16.17 0.16
C THR A 86 15.24 16.11 0.93
N THR A 87 16.33 16.27 0.19
CA THR A 87 17.69 16.31 0.71
C THR A 87 18.14 17.73 1.08
N LYS A 88 17.33 18.78 0.83
CA LYS A 88 17.64 20.16 1.21
C LYS A 88 17.21 20.48 2.65
N GLY A 89 18.03 21.28 3.34
CA GLY A 89 17.84 21.65 4.76
C GLY A 89 16.82 22.75 5.03
N ASP A 90 16.56 23.66 4.08
CA ASP A 90 15.66 24.81 4.27
C ASP A 90 14.55 24.89 3.23
N VAL A 91 13.30 24.93 3.71
CA VAL A 91 12.09 25.17 2.91
C VAL A 91 12.00 26.67 2.60
N THR A 92 12.66 27.13 1.53
CA THR A 92 12.47 28.50 1.05
C THR A 92 11.12 28.64 0.35
N LYS A 93 10.26 29.51 0.90
CA LYS A 93 8.85 29.73 0.55
C LYS A 93 8.56 30.29 -0.87
N VAL A 94 9.53 30.30 -1.80
CA VAL A 94 9.34 30.88 -3.14
C VAL A 94 9.82 29.98 -4.29
N SER A 95 9.93 28.67 -4.09
CA SER A 95 10.11 27.74 -5.22
C SER A 95 9.35 26.42 -5.01
N GLY A 96 8.03 26.46 -5.23
CA GLY A 96 7.23 25.30 -5.68
C GLY A 96 7.34 24.01 -4.87
N ARG A 97 6.91 24.03 -3.60
CA ARG A 97 6.46 22.92 -2.73
C ARG A 97 7.34 21.67 -2.52
N GLY A 98 8.40 21.39 -3.27
CA GLY A 98 9.11 20.11 -3.13
C GLY A 98 8.26 18.89 -3.54
N VAL A 99 7.26 19.12 -4.39
CA VAL A 99 6.21 18.17 -4.83
C VAL A 99 6.46 17.79 -6.30
N GLY A 100 7.71 17.45 -6.61
CA GLY A 100 8.16 17.30 -8.00
C GLY A 100 8.10 15.86 -8.51
N LEU A 101 8.77 14.96 -7.80
CA LEU A 101 8.95 13.56 -8.24
C LEU A 101 7.81 12.65 -7.76
N ASP A 102 7.15 12.98 -6.67
CA ASP A 102 6.00 12.28 -6.11
C ASP A 102 4.75 12.38 -7.00
N ILE A 103 4.46 13.58 -7.55
CA ILE A 103 3.39 13.76 -8.55
C ILE A 103 3.71 12.98 -9.82
N VAL A 104 4.95 13.05 -10.30
CA VAL A 104 5.36 12.30 -11.50
C VAL A 104 5.15 10.82 -11.27
N MET A 105 5.57 10.29 -10.11
CA MET A 105 5.39 8.87 -9.78
C MET A 105 3.91 8.47 -9.73
N THR A 106 3.07 9.31 -9.09
CA THR A 106 1.62 9.08 -9.01
C THR A 106 1.00 9.00 -10.40
N LEU A 107 1.35 9.91 -11.31
CA LEU A 107 0.84 9.93 -12.69
C LEU A 107 1.33 8.73 -13.51
N ILE A 108 2.61 8.36 -13.39
CA ILE A 108 3.18 7.19 -14.10
C ILE A 108 2.53 5.89 -13.61
N HIS A 109 2.31 5.73 -12.30
CA HIS A 109 1.64 4.56 -11.75
C HIS A 109 0.17 4.46 -12.16
N GLN A 110 -0.57 5.57 -12.22
CA GLN A 110 -1.98 5.59 -12.66
C GLN A 110 -2.19 5.01 -14.06
N VAL A 111 -1.17 5.07 -14.91
CA VAL A 111 -1.22 4.56 -16.28
C VAL A 111 -0.48 3.22 -16.45
N GLY A 112 -0.13 2.54 -15.36
CA GLY A 112 0.58 1.26 -15.38
C GLY A 112 2.02 1.36 -15.89
N GLY A 113 2.62 2.55 -15.80
CA GLY A 113 3.98 2.82 -16.21
C GLY A 113 5.02 2.43 -15.15
N LYS A 114 6.30 2.52 -15.54
CA LYS A 114 7.46 2.20 -14.68
C LYS A 114 8.44 3.35 -14.65
N THR A 115 9.19 3.49 -13.56
CA THR A 115 10.25 4.49 -13.41
C THR A 115 11.55 3.85 -12.98
N LYS A 116 12.67 4.45 -13.37
CA LYS A 116 14.01 4.09 -12.90
C LYS A 116 14.86 5.35 -12.75
N ILE A 117 15.66 5.41 -11.69
CA ILE A 117 16.70 6.43 -11.51
C ILE A 117 18.07 5.76 -11.66
N ASP A 118 18.95 6.39 -12.42
CA ASP A 118 20.37 6.12 -12.44
C ASP A 118 21.10 7.43 -12.17
N SER A 119 22.07 7.46 -11.26
CA SER A 119 22.77 8.70 -10.94
C SER A 119 24.11 8.40 -10.29
N GLU A 120 25.12 9.19 -10.61
CA GLU A 120 26.46 9.04 -10.04
C GLU A 120 27.01 10.40 -9.61
N PRO A 121 27.51 10.54 -8.37
CA PRO A 121 28.11 11.79 -7.90
C PRO A 121 29.20 12.30 -8.85
N GLY A 122 29.10 13.58 -9.22
CA GLY A 122 29.98 14.25 -10.17
C GLY A 122 29.63 14.04 -11.65
N HIS A 123 28.92 12.96 -12.00
CA HIS A 123 28.65 12.55 -13.38
C HIS A 123 27.22 12.83 -13.86
N GLY A 124 26.30 13.15 -12.95
CA GLY A 124 24.94 13.56 -13.28
C GLY A 124 23.89 12.52 -12.93
N SER A 125 22.70 12.69 -13.50
CA SER A 125 21.53 11.84 -13.21
C SER A 125 20.74 11.54 -14.47
N SER A 126 20.05 10.42 -14.47
CA SER A 126 19.17 9.96 -15.53
C SER A 126 17.89 9.38 -14.93
N PHE A 127 16.75 9.92 -15.34
CA PHE A 127 15.43 9.47 -14.96
C PHE A 127 14.76 8.85 -16.19
N THR A 128 14.44 7.57 -16.11
CA THR A 128 13.74 6.84 -17.16
C THR A 128 12.29 6.63 -16.75
N LEU A 129 11.35 7.09 -17.59
CA LEU A 129 9.91 6.90 -17.45
C LEU A 129 9.42 6.02 -18.61
N GLN A 130 8.70 4.95 -18.31
CA GLN A 130 8.13 4.04 -19.30
C GLN A 130 6.61 4.07 -19.22
N LEU A 131 5.97 4.40 -20.35
CA LEU A 131 4.53 4.61 -20.49
C LEU A 131 3.97 3.67 -21.59
N PRO A 132 2.86 2.97 -21.38
CA PRO A 132 2.22 2.20 -22.45
C PRO A 132 1.65 3.13 -23.56
N VAL A 133 1.84 2.79 -24.84
CA VAL A 133 1.42 3.66 -25.97
C VAL A 133 0.06 3.20 -26.55
N THR A 134 -1.02 3.70 -25.96
CA THR A 134 -2.42 3.81 -26.46
C THR A 134 -3.15 2.55 -27.01
N LEU A 135 -4.36 2.35 -26.46
CA LEU A 135 -5.25 1.17 -26.53
C LEU A 135 -4.68 0.00 -25.73
N SER A 136 -4.89 0.07 -24.42
CA SER A 136 -4.51 -0.99 -23.49
C SER A 136 -5.39 -2.20 -23.75
N VAL A 137 -5.08 -2.98 -24.78
CA VAL A 137 -5.59 -4.33 -24.92
C VAL A 137 -4.82 -5.18 -23.92
N ILE A 138 -5.54 -5.76 -22.97
CA ILE A 138 -4.95 -6.72 -22.04
C ILE A 138 -5.39 -8.12 -22.43
N ARG A 139 -4.46 -9.07 -22.37
CA ARG A 139 -4.79 -10.49 -22.49
C ARG A 139 -5.21 -10.99 -21.12
N ALA A 140 -6.48 -11.36 -20.99
CA ALA A 140 -7.08 -11.72 -19.71
C ALA A 140 -7.90 -13.01 -19.82
N LEU A 141 -7.98 -13.73 -18.71
CA LEU A 141 -8.91 -14.82 -18.52
C LEU A 141 -10.25 -14.24 -18.13
N LEU A 142 -11.25 -14.42 -18.98
CA LEU A 142 -12.62 -14.06 -18.66
C LEU A 142 -13.21 -15.14 -17.76
N LEU A 143 -13.79 -14.73 -16.64
CA LEU A 143 -14.36 -15.61 -15.63
C LEU A 143 -15.71 -15.08 -15.15
N LYS A 144 -16.56 -16.00 -14.72
CA LYS A 144 -17.90 -15.71 -14.22
C LYS A 144 -17.96 -15.97 -12.72
N VAL A 145 -18.58 -15.04 -12.00
CA VAL A 145 -18.92 -15.20 -10.58
C VAL A 145 -20.33 -14.66 -10.35
N ASN A 146 -21.21 -15.50 -9.84
CA ASN A 146 -22.66 -15.33 -9.81
C ASN A 146 -23.19 -14.97 -11.21
N SER A 147 -23.89 -13.83 -11.35
CA SER A 147 -24.37 -13.30 -12.63
C SER A 147 -23.37 -12.40 -13.34
N GLU A 148 -22.22 -12.10 -12.73
CA GLU A 148 -21.31 -11.03 -13.16
C GLU A 148 -20.07 -11.56 -13.87
N LEU A 149 -19.52 -10.73 -14.76
CA LEU A 149 -18.31 -11.01 -15.53
C LEU A 149 -17.11 -10.26 -14.97
N TYR A 150 -16.01 -10.99 -14.82
CA TYR A 150 -14.73 -10.44 -14.42
C TYR A 150 -13.63 -10.90 -15.36
N ALA A 151 -12.55 -10.14 -15.40
CA ALA A 151 -11.38 -10.45 -16.20
C ALA A 151 -10.13 -10.44 -15.33
N MET A 152 -9.39 -11.55 -15.32
CA MET A 152 -8.13 -11.68 -14.59
C MET A 152 -6.96 -11.58 -15.58
N PRO A 153 -6.06 -10.59 -15.44
CA PRO A 153 -4.87 -10.49 -16.29
C PRO A 153 -4.07 -11.80 -16.27
N LEU A 154 -3.80 -12.38 -17.44
CA LEU A 154 -3.11 -13.67 -17.53
C LEU A 154 -1.65 -13.60 -17.09
N SER A 155 -1.06 -12.41 -17.05
CA SER A 155 0.30 -12.19 -16.53
C SER A 155 0.48 -12.62 -15.07
N ARG A 156 -0.62 -12.81 -14.32
CA ARG A 156 -0.62 -13.23 -12.92
C ARG A 156 -1.37 -14.54 -12.65
N VAL A 157 -1.79 -15.23 -13.70
CA VAL A 157 -2.40 -16.57 -13.60
C VAL A 157 -1.32 -17.61 -13.86
N GLU A 158 -0.96 -18.38 -12.85
CA GLU A 158 0.07 -19.43 -12.99
C GLU A 158 -0.52 -20.70 -13.61
N THR A 159 -1.66 -21.16 -13.11
CA THR A 159 -2.31 -22.40 -13.56
C THR A 159 -3.80 -22.37 -13.23
N LEU A 160 -4.59 -23.04 -14.07
CA LEU A 160 -6.02 -23.27 -13.84
C LEU A 160 -6.27 -24.72 -13.45
N PHE A 161 -7.11 -24.94 -12.45
CA PHE A 161 -7.55 -26.27 -12.03
C PHE A 161 -9.07 -26.36 -12.05
N SER A 162 -9.56 -27.57 -12.29
CA SER A 162 -10.94 -27.97 -12.08
C SER A 162 -10.91 -29.20 -11.17
N ILE A 163 -11.28 -29.02 -9.91
CA ILE A 163 -11.21 -30.07 -8.89
C ILE A 163 -12.60 -30.45 -8.41
N ARG A 164 -12.73 -31.59 -7.74
CA ARG A 164 -13.98 -31.97 -7.07
C ARG A 164 -13.95 -31.51 -5.61
N GLU A 165 -15.12 -31.41 -4.99
CA GLU A 165 -15.24 -31.05 -3.57
C GLU A 165 -14.48 -32.05 -2.66
N GLU A 166 -14.38 -33.32 -3.08
CA GLU A 166 -13.62 -34.38 -2.39
C GLU A 166 -12.09 -34.16 -2.39
N ASP A 167 -11.57 -33.36 -3.32
CA ASP A 167 -10.13 -33.03 -3.39
C ASP A 167 -9.75 -31.87 -2.44
N ILE A 168 -10.76 -31.21 -1.85
CA ILE A 168 -10.56 -30.10 -0.93
C ILE A 168 -10.29 -30.64 0.47
N ASN A 169 -9.14 -30.23 1.02
CA ASN A 169 -8.77 -30.48 2.39
C ASN A 169 -9.02 -29.23 3.23
N THR A 170 -9.35 -29.41 4.51
CA THR A 170 -9.59 -28.30 5.43
C THR A 170 -8.73 -28.46 6.68
N VAL A 171 -7.98 -27.41 7.02
CA VAL A 171 -7.18 -27.32 8.26
C VAL A 171 -7.46 -25.96 8.90
N GLU A 172 -7.84 -25.94 10.18
CA GLU A 172 -8.16 -24.70 10.92
C GLU A 172 -9.11 -23.76 10.16
N ASP A 173 -10.21 -24.31 9.63
CA ASP A 173 -11.22 -23.62 8.80
C ASP A 173 -10.70 -23.03 7.47
N ARG A 174 -9.46 -23.32 7.10
CA ARG A 174 -8.89 -22.95 5.80
C ARG A 174 -8.93 -24.11 4.84
N GLN A 175 -9.53 -23.88 3.68
CA GLN A 175 -9.58 -24.83 2.59
C GLN A 175 -8.29 -24.75 1.77
N TYR A 176 -7.76 -25.89 1.36
CA TYR A 176 -6.64 -25.99 0.42
C TYR A 176 -6.81 -27.24 -0.44
N PHE A 177 -6.11 -27.28 -1.56
CA PHE A 177 -5.96 -28.51 -2.35
C PHE A 177 -4.49 -28.78 -2.59
N LYS A 178 -4.18 -30.04 -2.92
CA LYS A 178 -2.83 -30.48 -3.19
C LYS A 178 -2.56 -30.41 -4.70
N ALA A 179 -1.65 -29.52 -5.10
CA ALA A 179 -1.16 -29.41 -6.47
C ALA A 179 0.24 -30.01 -6.56
N GLY A 180 0.34 -31.28 -6.94
CA GLY A 180 1.61 -32.01 -6.90
C GLY A 180 2.06 -32.27 -5.46
N GLU A 181 3.18 -31.66 -5.04
CA GLU A 181 3.68 -31.73 -3.66
C GLU A 181 3.31 -30.49 -2.83
N GLU A 182 2.81 -29.43 -3.45
CA GLU A 182 2.47 -28.16 -2.78
C GLU A 182 1.01 -28.16 -2.31
N ASN A 183 0.77 -27.58 -1.13
CA ASN A 183 -0.57 -27.29 -0.62
C ASN A 183 -0.91 -25.82 -0.95
N ILE A 184 -1.93 -25.61 -1.78
CA ILE A 184 -2.35 -24.28 -2.21
C ILE A 184 -3.67 -23.91 -1.54
N GLY A 185 -3.68 -22.82 -0.78
CA GLY A 185 -4.87 -22.32 -0.09
C GLY A 185 -5.94 -21.85 -1.07
N ILE A 186 -7.20 -22.21 -0.82
CA ILE A 186 -8.35 -21.86 -1.64
C ILE A 186 -9.08 -20.68 -1.02
N VAL A 187 -9.39 -19.68 -1.84
CA VAL A 187 -10.18 -18.51 -1.45
C VAL A 187 -11.32 -18.32 -2.44
N ASN A 188 -12.54 -18.19 -1.95
CA ASN A 188 -13.70 -17.94 -2.80
C ASN A 188 -13.74 -16.47 -3.23
N PHE A 189 -13.79 -16.21 -4.54
CA PHE A 189 -13.78 -14.85 -5.09
C PHE A 189 -15.01 -14.03 -4.68
N ALA A 190 -16.21 -14.63 -4.67
CA ALA A 190 -17.42 -13.93 -4.28
C ALA A 190 -17.35 -13.43 -2.83
N ARG A 191 -16.80 -14.25 -1.92
CA ARG A 191 -16.55 -13.84 -0.52
C ARG A 191 -15.53 -12.72 -0.42
N LEU A 192 -14.43 -12.82 -1.17
CA LEU A 192 -13.38 -11.80 -1.19
C LEU A 192 -13.88 -10.45 -1.70
N MET A 193 -14.82 -10.48 -2.64
CA MET A 193 -15.48 -9.30 -3.21
C MET A 193 -16.73 -8.85 -2.43
N ASN A 194 -17.09 -9.56 -1.36
CA ASN A 194 -18.27 -9.32 -0.53
C ASN A 194 -19.59 -9.30 -1.35
N LEU A 195 -19.68 -10.18 -2.36
CA LEU A 195 -20.82 -10.27 -3.27
C LEU A 195 -21.97 -11.07 -2.63
N PRO A 196 -23.24 -10.66 -2.84
CA PRO A 196 -24.39 -11.40 -2.38
C PRO A 196 -24.60 -12.68 -3.20
N GLY A 197 -25.10 -13.73 -2.54
CA GLY A 197 -25.45 -15.01 -3.16
C GLY A 197 -24.59 -16.17 -2.65
N GLU A 198 -25.14 -17.38 -2.76
CA GLU A 198 -24.37 -18.62 -2.63
C GLU A 198 -24.04 -19.11 -4.04
N ASN A 199 -22.79 -19.52 -4.28
CA ASN A 199 -22.39 -20.10 -5.57
C ASN A 199 -23.27 -21.33 -5.84
N GLU A 200 -23.75 -21.47 -7.07
CA GLU A 200 -24.42 -22.70 -7.49
C GLU A 200 -23.42 -23.86 -7.32
N LYS A 201 -23.84 -24.90 -6.59
CA LYS A 201 -23.01 -26.10 -6.41
C LYS A 201 -22.91 -26.85 -7.74
N GLY A 202 -21.82 -26.60 -8.47
CA GLY A 202 -21.41 -27.41 -9.61
C GLY A 202 -20.76 -28.72 -9.18
N GLU A 203 -20.62 -29.67 -10.11
CA GLU A 203 -19.85 -30.91 -9.90
C GLU A 203 -18.35 -30.63 -9.68
N PHE A 204 -17.85 -29.53 -10.23
CA PHE A 204 -16.46 -29.12 -10.17
C PHE A 204 -16.31 -27.69 -9.65
N ILE A 205 -15.19 -27.44 -8.97
CA ILE A 205 -14.77 -26.15 -8.46
C ILE A 205 -13.62 -25.65 -9.34
N ASN A 206 -13.83 -24.50 -9.98
CA ASN A 206 -12.87 -23.86 -10.86
C ASN A 206 -11.93 -22.96 -10.06
N LEU A 207 -10.62 -23.23 -10.15
CA LEU A 207 -9.58 -22.55 -9.37
C LEU A 207 -8.57 -21.87 -10.29
N ALA A 208 -8.37 -20.56 -10.12
CA ALA A 208 -7.28 -19.83 -10.76
C ALA A 208 -6.17 -19.61 -9.74
N VAL A 209 -4.99 -20.20 -9.96
CA VAL A 209 -3.83 -19.98 -9.10
C VAL A 209 -3.17 -18.65 -9.45
N VAL A 210 -3.14 -17.76 -8.47
CA VAL A 210 -2.57 -16.41 -8.55
C VAL A 210 -1.56 -16.20 -7.43
N GLY A 211 -0.50 -15.45 -7.71
CA GLY A 211 0.54 -15.19 -6.72
C GLY A 211 1.93 -15.08 -7.30
N ASP A 212 2.92 -15.09 -6.41
CA ASP A 212 4.35 -15.16 -6.73
C ASP A 212 5.02 -16.36 -6.05
N ARG A 213 6.34 -16.35 -5.88
CA ARG A 213 7.06 -17.46 -5.23
C ARG A 213 6.82 -17.56 -3.72
N THR A 214 6.33 -16.51 -3.09
CA THR A 214 6.20 -16.38 -1.63
C THR A 214 4.75 -16.40 -1.14
N SER A 215 3.81 -15.93 -1.96
CA SER A 215 2.37 -15.93 -1.67
C SER A 215 1.58 -16.47 -2.86
N LYS A 216 1.13 -17.73 -2.79
CA LYS A 216 0.31 -18.40 -3.81
C LYS A 216 -1.07 -18.77 -3.27
N TYR A 217 -2.10 -18.45 -4.04
CA TYR A 217 -3.49 -18.73 -3.68
C TYR A 217 -4.29 -19.22 -4.87
N ALA A 218 -5.22 -20.13 -4.63
CA ALA A 218 -6.20 -20.57 -5.60
C ALA A 218 -7.52 -19.82 -5.39
N VAL A 219 -7.87 -18.98 -6.35
CA VAL A 219 -9.10 -18.21 -6.35
C VAL A 219 -10.21 -19.04 -6.98
N ALA A 220 -11.21 -19.40 -6.19
CA ALA A 220 -12.37 -20.16 -6.64
C ALA A 220 -13.41 -19.24 -7.31
N VAL A 221 -13.84 -19.64 -8.51
CA VAL A 221 -14.80 -18.93 -9.37
C VAL A 221 -15.82 -19.92 -9.92
N ASP A 222 -16.91 -19.44 -10.51
CA ASP A 222 -17.97 -20.34 -10.99
C ASP A 222 -17.63 -20.95 -12.34
N ALA A 223 -17.08 -20.17 -13.27
CA ALA A 223 -16.67 -20.68 -14.58
C ALA A 223 -15.55 -19.85 -15.21
N PHE A 224 -14.71 -20.51 -15.99
CA PHE A 224 -13.81 -19.87 -16.95
C PHE A 224 -14.50 -19.79 -18.31
N LEU A 225 -14.59 -18.58 -18.87
CA LEU A 225 -15.17 -18.32 -20.20
C LEU A 225 -14.11 -18.30 -21.30
N GLY A 226 -12.84 -18.41 -20.91
CA GLY A 226 -11.68 -18.50 -21.79
C GLY A 226 -10.88 -17.21 -21.86
N GLU A 227 -9.80 -17.28 -22.62
CA GLU A 227 -8.88 -16.16 -22.83
C GLU A 227 -9.44 -15.17 -23.87
N ARG A 228 -9.29 -13.88 -23.59
CA ARG A 228 -9.70 -12.79 -24.48
C ARG A 228 -8.73 -11.61 -24.39
N ASP A 229 -8.61 -10.92 -25.51
CA ASP A 229 -7.98 -9.61 -25.61
C ASP A 229 -9.04 -8.54 -25.33
N LEU A 230 -8.86 -7.77 -24.25
CA LEU A 230 -9.85 -6.83 -23.73
C LEU A 230 -9.36 -5.39 -23.84
N VAL A 231 -10.18 -4.53 -24.46
CA VAL A 231 -9.92 -3.09 -24.50
C VAL A 231 -10.23 -2.48 -23.14
N VAL A 232 -9.18 -2.07 -22.42
CA VAL A 232 -9.30 -1.48 -21.09
C VAL A 232 -9.87 -0.07 -21.16
N THR A 233 -10.84 0.18 -20.29
CA THR A 233 -11.46 1.46 -20.02
C THR A 233 -11.27 1.83 -18.55
N ALA A 234 -10.87 3.07 -18.29
CA ALA A 234 -10.73 3.57 -16.93
C ALA A 234 -12.11 3.71 -16.25
N ILE A 235 -12.18 3.38 -14.97
CA ILE A 235 -13.36 3.60 -14.15
C ILE A 235 -13.40 5.08 -13.76
N ASP A 236 -14.58 5.71 -13.77
CA ASP A 236 -14.74 7.13 -13.42
C ASP A 236 -14.19 7.39 -12.00
N ALA A 237 -13.30 8.37 -11.89
CA ALA A 237 -12.64 8.74 -10.63
C ALA A 237 -13.63 9.09 -9.50
N LYS A 238 -14.87 9.48 -9.82
CA LYS A 238 -15.94 9.74 -8.83
C LYS A 238 -16.32 8.51 -8.03
N LEU A 239 -16.09 7.30 -8.54
CA LEU A 239 -16.36 6.04 -7.84
C LEU A 239 -15.26 5.69 -6.82
N GLY A 240 -14.11 6.39 -6.85
CA GLY A 240 -12.97 6.06 -6.01
C GLY A 240 -12.32 4.72 -6.37
N LYS A 241 -11.37 4.26 -5.54
CA LYS A 241 -10.77 2.93 -5.71
C LYS A 241 -11.77 1.85 -5.32
N ILE A 242 -12.09 0.97 -6.24
CA ILE A 242 -12.89 -0.23 -5.99
C ILE A 242 -11.93 -1.35 -5.56
N PRO A 243 -12.11 -1.97 -4.38
CA PRO A 243 -11.21 -3.03 -3.92
C PRO A 243 -11.06 -4.15 -4.95
N ASN A 244 -9.83 -4.60 -5.17
CA ASN A 244 -9.47 -5.70 -6.07
C ASN A 244 -9.78 -5.45 -7.56
N ILE A 245 -10.21 -4.25 -7.96
CA ILE A 245 -10.53 -3.90 -9.35
C ILE A 245 -9.60 -2.78 -9.83
N SER A 246 -8.95 -3.00 -10.96
CA SER A 246 -8.07 -2.01 -11.59
C SER A 246 -8.80 -1.13 -12.60
N SER A 247 -9.70 -1.74 -13.38
CA SER A 247 -10.30 -1.12 -14.56
C SER A 247 -11.53 -1.91 -15.04
N ALA A 248 -12.15 -1.49 -16.14
CA ALA A 248 -13.27 -2.20 -16.76
C ALA A 248 -13.00 -2.44 -18.26
N ALA A 249 -13.68 -3.41 -18.85
CA ALA A 249 -13.69 -3.64 -20.28
C ALA A 249 -15.12 -3.80 -20.78
N ILE A 250 -15.36 -3.38 -22.02
CA ILE A 250 -16.63 -3.61 -22.72
C ILE A 250 -16.38 -4.77 -23.69
N LEU A 251 -17.17 -5.84 -23.55
CA LEU A 251 -17.13 -7.01 -24.40
C LEU A 251 -17.87 -6.75 -25.73
N GLU A 252 -17.67 -7.62 -26.73
CA GLU A 252 -18.25 -7.46 -28.07
C GLU A 252 -19.79 -7.42 -28.03
N GLU A 253 -20.40 -8.19 -27.13
CA GLU A 253 -21.84 -8.23 -26.88
C GLU A 253 -22.36 -7.02 -26.07
N GLY A 254 -21.49 -6.10 -25.66
CA GLY A 254 -21.82 -4.89 -24.92
C GLY A 254 -21.90 -5.05 -23.40
N SER A 255 -21.72 -6.27 -22.87
CA SER A 255 -21.58 -6.48 -21.42
C SER A 255 -20.26 -5.93 -20.89
N ILE A 256 -20.27 -5.57 -19.60
CA ILE A 256 -19.11 -5.02 -18.92
C ILE A 256 -18.43 -6.12 -18.13
N ALA A 257 -17.11 -6.25 -18.26
CA ALA A 257 -16.29 -7.08 -17.41
C ALA A 257 -15.40 -6.19 -16.53
N LEU A 258 -15.41 -6.41 -15.21
CA LEU A 258 -14.49 -5.72 -14.31
C LEU A 258 -13.13 -6.43 -14.32
N ILE A 259 -12.07 -5.66 -14.54
CA ILE A 259 -10.70 -6.19 -14.60
C ILE A 259 -10.14 -6.21 -13.18
N ILE A 260 -9.84 -7.41 -12.71
CA ILE A 260 -9.29 -7.69 -11.39
C ILE A 260 -7.86 -7.13 -11.33
N ASP A 261 -7.51 -6.48 -10.23
CA ASP A 261 -6.13 -6.15 -9.85
C ASP A 261 -5.55 -7.32 -9.06
N PRO A 262 -4.66 -8.15 -9.62
CA PRO A 262 -4.15 -9.33 -8.94
C PRO A 262 -3.28 -8.99 -7.72
N ASP A 263 -2.61 -7.84 -7.71
CA ASP A 263 -1.76 -7.42 -6.57
C ASP A 263 -2.61 -6.94 -5.40
N ASP A 264 -3.69 -6.21 -5.68
CA ASP A 264 -4.68 -5.84 -4.66
C ASP A 264 -5.43 -7.09 -4.18
N LEU A 265 -5.74 -8.03 -5.07
CA LEU A 265 -6.38 -9.31 -4.75
C LEU A 265 -5.51 -10.15 -3.80
N VAL A 266 -4.23 -10.37 -4.11
CA VAL A 266 -3.30 -11.12 -3.24
C VAL A 266 -3.17 -10.43 -1.88
N ARG A 267 -3.08 -9.08 -1.84
CA ARG A 267 -3.07 -8.33 -0.58
C ARG A 267 -4.35 -8.49 0.22
N SER A 268 -5.52 -8.50 -0.44
CA SER A 268 -6.80 -8.76 0.20
C SER A 268 -6.91 -10.20 0.69
N ILE A 269 -6.31 -11.16 -0.03
CA ILE A 269 -6.21 -12.55 0.40
C ILE A 269 -5.29 -12.68 1.60
N ASP A 270 -4.11 -12.05 1.61
CA ASP A 270 -3.21 -12.06 2.76
C ASP A 270 -3.91 -11.48 4.00
N LYS A 271 -4.70 -10.41 3.83
CA LYS A 271 -5.59 -9.90 4.89
C LYS A 271 -6.65 -10.94 5.27
N TYR A 272 -7.33 -11.56 4.32
CA TYR A 272 -8.38 -12.55 4.63
C TYR A 272 -7.84 -13.82 5.31
N VAL A 273 -6.66 -14.30 4.88
CA VAL A 273 -6.02 -15.53 5.34
C VAL A 273 -5.26 -15.26 6.63
N TYR A 274 -4.39 -14.26 6.68
CA TYR A 274 -3.55 -13.97 7.85
C TYR A 274 -4.12 -12.91 8.80
N GLY A 275 -5.20 -12.22 8.44
CA GLY A 275 -5.71 -11.06 9.17
C GLY A 275 -7.23 -10.84 9.10
N ALA A 276 -8.04 -11.87 9.34
CA ALA A 276 -9.40 -11.76 9.87
C ALA A 276 -9.94 -13.16 10.16
N ARG A 277 -10.35 -13.42 11.41
CA ARG A 277 -11.48 -14.31 11.66
C ARG A 277 -12.74 -13.46 11.44
N PRO A 278 -13.51 -13.63 10.36
CA PRO A 278 -14.88 -13.17 10.35
C PRO A 278 -15.68 -14.20 11.13
N ASP A 279 -16.14 -13.81 12.32
CA ASP A 279 -17.12 -14.58 13.09
C ASP A 279 -18.30 -15.05 12.21
N LYS A 280 -18.53 -16.37 12.22
CA LYS A 280 -19.82 -17.11 12.28
C LYS A 280 -19.55 -18.56 11.82
N VAL A 281 -19.84 -19.63 12.54
CA VAL A 281 -21.02 -19.93 13.36
C VAL A 281 -20.61 -20.84 14.52
N ALA A 282 -20.46 -20.29 15.73
CA ALA A 282 -20.70 -21.07 16.94
C ALA A 282 -22.22 -21.22 17.08
N ALA A 283 -22.77 -22.23 16.41
CA ALA A 283 -23.88 -22.96 16.97
C ALA A 283 -23.34 -23.62 18.24
N GLY A 284 -23.56 -22.95 19.37
CA GLY A 284 -23.26 -23.45 20.69
C GLY A 284 -21.77 -23.59 21.01
N MET A 285 -21.15 -22.53 21.53
CA MET A 285 -20.39 -22.62 22.78
C MET A 285 -19.94 -21.21 23.18
N ILE A 286 -20.45 -20.78 24.33
CA ILE A 286 -20.01 -19.60 25.05
C ILE A 286 -18.59 -19.89 25.55
N VAL A 287 -17.58 -19.20 25.02
CA VAL A 287 -16.29 -19.06 25.69
C VAL A 287 -16.11 -17.58 26.00
N LYS A 288 -16.21 -17.27 27.31
CA LYS A 288 -15.96 -15.94 27.86
C LYS A 288 -14.45 -15.67 27.88
N GLY A 289 -14.05 -14.58 27.25
CA GLY A 289 -12.76 -13.90 27.36
C GLY A 289 -12.72 -12.82 26.28
N LYS A 290 -13.04 -11.57 26.62
CA LYS A 290 -13.07 -10.46 25.65
C LYS A 290 -11.64 -9.92 25.50
N SER A 291 -10.87 -10.50 24.59
CA SER A 291 -9.62 -9.86 24.15
C SER A 291 -9.95 -8.49 23.55
N LYS A 292 -9.37 -7.43 24.13
CA LYS A 292 -9.62 -6.04 23.75
C LYS A 292 -9.01 -5.74 22.39
N SER A 293 -9.70 -4.92 21.62
CA SER A 293 -9.44 -4.63 20.22
C SER A 293 -8.86 -3.22 20.05
N ILE A 294 -7.73 -3.11 19.34
CA ILE A 294 -7.01 -1.86 19.11
C ILE A 294 -6.90 -1.61 17.61
N LEU A 295 -7.20 -0.39 17.17
CA LEU A 295 -6.94 0.06 15.80
C LEU A 295 -5.67 0.90 15.76
N VAL A 296 -4.65 0.46 15.02
CA VAL A 296 -3.42 1.21 14.80
C VAL A 296 -3.45 1.88 13.42
N VAL A 297 -3.33 3.20 13.38
CA VAL A 297 -3.38 4.01 12.16
C VAL A 297 -2.03 4.69 11.99
N ASP A 298 -1.22 4.18 11.07
CA ASP A 298 0.13 4.71 10.78
C ASP A 298 0.41 4.46 9.28
N ASP A 299 0.95 5.46 8.60
CA ASP A 299 1.24 5.41 7.16
C ASP A 299 2.57 4.72 6.83
N SER A 300 3.42 4.55 7.83
CA SER A 300 4.64 3.76 7.75
C SER A 300 4.35 2.29 8.01
N LEU A 301 4.47 1.48 6.95
CA LEU A 301 4.30 0.02 7.05
C LEU A 301 5.16 -0.60 8.16
N THR A 302 6.42 -0.15 8.27
CA THR A 302 7.37 -0.67 9.25
C THR A 302 6.95 -0.36 10.68
N VAL A 303 6.53 0.89 10.97
CA VAL A 303 6.11 1.30 12.32
C VAL A 303 4.82 0.60 12.71
N ARG A 304 3.86 0.59 11.79
CA ARG A 304 2.59 -0.09 11.97
C ARG A 304 2.75 -1.58 12.25
N GLU A 305 3.70 -2.24 11.59
CA GLU A 305 3.99 -3.67 11.79
C GLU A 305 4.64 -3.92 13.16
N VAL A 306 5.53 -3.03 13.59
CA VAL A 306 6.17 -3.10 14.92
C VAL A 306 5.13 -2.90 16.03
N GLU A 307 4.31 -1.85 15.93
CA GLU A 307 3.23 -1.56 16.89
C GLU A 307 2.21 -2.70 16.95
N ARG A 308 1.83 -3.25 15.80
CA ARG A 308 0.95 -4.42 15.72
C ARG A 308 1.53 -5.60 16.49
N LYS A 309 2.75 -6.03 16.14
CA LYS A 309 3.39 -7.18 16.80
C LYS A 309 3.57 -6.98 18.29
N LEU A 310 3.93 -5.77 18.72
CA LEU A 310 4.12 -5.44 20.13
C LEU A 310 2.81 -5.61 20.92
N LEU A 311 1.71 -5.08 20.40
CA LEU A 311 0.40 -5.14 21.06
C LEU A 311 -0.22 -6.55 20.98
N GLU A 312 -0.06 -7.26 19.86
CA GLU A 312 -0.49 -8.66 19.72
C GLU A 312 0.25 -9.58 20.69
N ASN A 313 1.57 -9.39 20.86
CA ASN A 313 2.36 -10.15 21.83
C ASN A 313 1.93 -9.89 23.29
N ASN A 314 1.21 -8.79 23.55
CA ASN A 314 0.63 -8.44 24.85
C ASN A 314 -0.87 -8.80 24.94
N GLY A 315 -1.39 -9.65 24.05
CA GLY A 315 -2.73 -10.25 24.15
C GLY A 315 -3.88 -9.42 23.56
N TYR A 316 -3.58 -8.27 22.97
CA TYR A 316 -4.58 -7.43 22.29
C TYR A 316 -4.85 -7.92 20.87
N ARG A 317 -6.09 -7.75 20.40
CA ARG A 317 -6.44 -7.93 18.99
C ARG A 317 -6.17 -6.61 18.25
N VAL A 318 -5.34 -6.62 17.21
CA VAL A 318 -4.93 -5.38 16.54
C VAL A 318 -5.35 -5.37 15.07
N SER A 319 -6.13 -4.36 14.69
CA SER A 319 -6.37 -4.02 13.28
C SER A 319 -5.50 -2.84 12.89
N THR A 320 -5.11 -2.75 11.61
CA THR A 320 -4.23 -1.66 11.14
C THR A 320 -4.81 -0.92 9.94
N ALA A 321 -4.50 0.36 9.83
CA ALA A 321 -4.91 1.23 8.73
C ALA A 321 -3.72 2.06 8.21
N ILE A 322 -3.73 2.44 6.93
CA ILE A 322 -2.61 3.15 6.28
C ILE A 322 -2.70 4.68 6.39
N ASP A 323 -3.86 5.24 6.72
CA ASP A 323 -4.05 6.69 6.86
C ASP A 323 -5.33 6.99 7.67
N GLY A 324 -5.58 8.25 8.02
CA GLY A 324 -6.75 8.61 8.82
C GLY A 324 -8.10 8.35 8.14
N VAL A 325 -8.16 8.32 6.80
CA VAL A 325 -9.39 7.99 6.06
C VAL A 325 -9.67 6.50 6.16
N ASP A 326 -8.65 5.67 5.93
CA ASP A 326 -8.70 4.22 6.10
C ASP A 326 -9.03 3.86 7.56
N GLY A 327 -8.37 4.51 8.52
CA GLY A 327 -8.62 4.33 9.96
C GLY A 327 -10.07 4.63 10.33
N PHE A 328 -10.61 5.76 9.88
CA PHE A 328 -12.02 6.08 10.15
C PHE A 328 -12.99 5.10 9.49
N ASN A 329 -12.70 4.63 8.27
CA ASN A 329 -13.53 3.64 7.60
C ASN A 329 -13.48 2.28 8.30
N THR A 330 -12.33 1.87 8.84
CA THR A 330 -12.17 0.65 9.62
C THR A 330 -12.95 0.74 10.94
N LEU A 331 -12.87 1.88 11.63
CA LEU A 331 -13.67 2.17 12.83
C LEU A 331 -15.20 2.10 12.59
N GLN A 332 -15.64 2.35 11.36
CA GLN A 332 -17.06 2.23 11.00
C GLN A 332 -17.53 0.80 10.75
N ARG A 333 -16.61 -0.12 10.44
CA ARG A 333 -16.92 -1.53 10.12
C ARG A 333 -16.78 -2.43 11.33
N GLU A 334 -15.85 -2.11 12.22
CA GLU A 334 -15.47 -2.91 13.39
C GLU A 334 -15.55 -2.08 14.67
N SER A 335 -15.75 -2.74 15.81
CA SER A 335 -15.70 -2.09 17.13
C SER A 335 -14.29 -2.15 17.69
N PHE A 336 -13.81 -1.05 18.27
CA PHE A 336 -12.50 -0.96 18.89
C PHE A 336 -12.60 -0.41 20.30
N ASP A 337 -11.77 -0.93 21.19
CA ASP A 337 -11.60 -0.45 22.57
C ASP A 337 -10.60 0.70 22.65
N LEU A 338 -9.67 0.82 21.68
CA LEU A 338 -8.70 1.91 21.58
C LEU A 338 -8.34 2.21 20.12
N VAL A 339 -8.12 3.48 19.79
CA VAL A 339 -7.48 3.89 18.53
C VAL A 339 -6.12 4.50 18.84
N ILE A 340 -5.09 4.04 18.15
CA ILE A 340 -3.73 4.57 18.16
C ILE A 340 -3.49 5.19 16.80
N THR A 341 -3.07 6.45 16.74
CA THR A 341 -2.86 7.15 15.46
C THR A 341 -1.55 7.92 15.44
N ASP A 342 -0.83 7.86 14.32
CA ASP A 342 0.23 8.81 14.02
C ASP A 342 -0.35 10.19 13.73
N VAL A 343 0.41 11.26 13.98
CA VAL A 343 -0.03 12.63 13.69
C VAL A 343 0.07 12.93 12.19
N ASP A 344 1.17 12.58 11.55
CA ASP A 344 1.57 13.09 10.24
C ASP A 344 1.25 12.07 9.13
N MET A 345 -0.04 11.86 8.87
CA MET A 345 -0.50 10.91 7.85
C MET A 345 -1.08 11.61 6.60
N PRO A 346 -0.97 10.99 5.39
CA PRO A 346 -1.53 11.54 4.16
C PRO A 346 -3.07 11.53 4.18
N ARG A 347 -3.70 12.38 3.35
CA ARG A 347 -5.16 12.54 3.16
C ARG A 347 -5.93 13.05 4.39
N MET A 348 -5.82 12.37 5.53
CA MET A 348 -6.37 12.77 6.83
C MET A 348 -5.33 12.50 7.91
N ASN A 349 -4.93 13.54 8.62
CA ASN A 349 -3.92 13.45 9.67
C ASN A 349 -4.51 12.95 10.99
N GLY A 350 -3.67 12.57 11.96
CA GLY A 350 -4.14 11.97 13.22
C GLY A 350 -5.03 12.88 14.06
N ILE A 351 -4.73 14.19 14.08
CA ILE A 351 -5.54 15.17 14.82
C ILE A 351 -6.93 15.31 14.19
N GLN A 352 -7.02 15.37 12.86
CA GLN A 352 -8.28 15.40 12.12
C GLN A 352 -9.09 14.10 12.32
N LEU A 353 -8.40 12.95 12.40
CA LEU A 353 -9.05 11.69 12.73
C LEU A 353 -9.64 11.76 14.15
N VAL A 354 -8.89 12.25 15.14
CA VAL A 354 -9.38 12.42 16.52
C VAL A 354 -10.62 13.32 16.55
N GLU A 355 -10.56 14.50 15.92
CA GLU A 355 -11.71 15.42 15.85
C GLU A 355 -12.94 14.71 15.24
N LYS A 356 -12.74 13.94 14.18
CA LYS A 356 -13.82 13.22 13.50
C LYS A 356 -14.42 12.12 14.38
N ILE A 357 -13.60 11.34 15.08
CA ILE A 357 -14.04 10.31 16.03
C ILE A 357 -14.82 10.96 17.18
N LYS A 358 -14.30 12.03 17.77
CA LYS A 358 -14.89 12.70 18.93
C LYS A 358 -16.15 13.49 18.58
N SER A 359 -16.29 13.92 17.33
CA SER A 359 -17.51 14.58 16.84
C SER A 359 -18.68 13.63 16.56
N ASP A 360 -18.43 12.33 16.34
CA ASP A 360 -19.48 11.35 16.07
C ASP A 360 -20.00 10.73 17.38
N PRO A 361 -21.30 10.88 17.73
CA PRO A 361 -21.86 10.34 18.97
C PRO A 361 -21.69 8.84 19.16
N ARG A 362 -21.46 8.09 18.07
CA ARG A 362 -21.24 6.63 18.10
C ARG A 362 -19.84 6.23 18.55
N TYR A 363 -18.85 7.11 18.36
CA TYR A 363 -17.43 6.78 18.57
C TYR A 363 -16.74 7.69 19.59
N LYS A 364 -17.39 8.77 20.03
CA LYS A 364 -16.80 9.78 20.94
C LYS A 364 -16.21 9.20 22.23
N ASP A 365 -16.76 8.10 22.72
CA ASP A 365 -16.36 7.48 23.99
C ASP A 365 -15.18 6.51 23.83
N ILE A 366 -14.81 6.15 22.58
CA ILE A 366 -13.63 5.32 22.31
C ILE A 366 -12.38 6.14 22.62
N PRO A 367 -11.47 5.66 23.50
CA PRO A 367 -10.23 6.36 23.77
C PRO A 367 -9.36 6.44 22.51
N VAL A 368 -8.73 7.59 22.31
CA VAL A 368 -7.80 7.80 21.19
C VAL A 368 -6.44 8.23 21.74
N MET A 369 -5.41 7.48 21.41
CA MET A 369 -4.02 7.77 21.72
C MET A 369 -3.31 8.26 20.45
N ILE A 370 -2.58 9.36 20.57
CA ILE A 370 -1.73 9.87 19.50
C ILE A 370 -0.29 9.47 19.79
N VAL A 371 0.41 8.96 18.78
CA VAL A 371 1.82 8.59 18.87
C VAL A 371 2.57 9.39 17.81
N SER A 372 3.61 10.15 18.15
CA SER A 372 4.26 11.08 17.20
C SER A 372 5.76 11.15 17.34
N TYR A 373 6.47 11.21 16.21
CA TYR A 373 7.93 11.46 16.13
C TYR A 373 8.35 12.88 16.53
N LYS A 374 7.42 13.82 16.61
CA LYS A 374 7.71 15.24 16.88
C LYS A 374 7.31 15.60 18.31
N ASP A 375 8.30 15.98 19.12
CA ASP A 375 8.08 16.64 20.40
C ASP A 375 7.80 18.14 20.20
N ARG A 376 6.72 18.44 19.47
CA ARG A 376 6.22 19.81 19.30
C ARG A 376 5.09 20.02 20.30
N GLU A 377 5.33 20.85 21.32
CA GLU A 377 4.30 21.21 22.32
C GLU A 377 2.98 21.67 21.68
N GLU A 378 3.06 22.35 20.54
CA GLU A 378 1.88 22.81 19.79
C GLU A 378 1.00 21.65 19.28
N ASP A 379 1.59 20.61 18.71
CA ASP A 379 0.84 19.45 18.19
C ASP A 379 0.29 18.58 19.33
N ARG A 380 1.01 18.49 20.45
CA ARG A 380 0.52 17.85 21.68
C ARG A 380 -0.72 18.55 22.23
N LEU A 381 -0.67 19.88 22.37
CA LEU A 381 -1.80 20.68 22.84
C LEU A 381 -2.98 20.57 21.88
N ARG A 382 -2.74 20.61 20.57
CA ARG A 382 -3.80 20.45 19.56
C ARG A 382 -4.44 19.06 19.58
N GLY A 383 -3.65 18.01 19.72
CA GLY A 383 -4.16 16.64 19.83
C GLY A 383 -5.04 16.42 21.06
N LEU A 384 -4.62 16.94 22.22
CA LEU A 384 -5.42 16.87 23.45
C LEU A 384 -6.70 17.74 23.36
N ASN A 385 -6.61 18.94 22.79
CA ASN A 385 -7.79 19.80 22.57
C ASN A 385 -8.79 19.22 21.55
N ALA A 386 -8.31 18.45 20.57
CA ALA A 386 -9.15 17.68 19.65
C ALA A 386 -9.89 16.53 20.34
N GLY A 387 -9.49 16.19 21.57
CA GLY A 387 -10.12 15.19 22.42
C GLY A 387 -9.33 13.89 22.55
N ALA A 388 -8.06 13.85 22.14
CA ALA A 388 -7.22 12.67 22.39
C ALA A 388 -7.08 12.43 23.91
N ASN A 389 -7.13 11.16 24.29
CA ASN A 389 -7.04 10.73 25.69
C ASN A 389 -5.59 10.64 26.16
N TYR A 390 -4.65 10.44 25.23
CA TYR A 390 -3.23 10.31 25.54
C TYR A 390 -2.38 10.75 24.35
N TYR A 391 -1.19 11.28 24.63
CA TYR A 391 -0.21 11.66 23.61
C TYR A 391 1.16 11.14 24.02
N LEU A 392 1.75 10.29 23.19
CA LEU A 392 3.05 9.66 23.40
C LEU A 392 4.05 10.15 22.34
N THR A 393 5.23 10.58 22.79
CA THR A 393 6.34 10.95 21.89
C THR A 393 7.15 9.70 21.55
N LYS A 394 7.45 9.46 20.26
CA LYS A 394 8.23 8.29 19.80
C LYS A 394 9.71 8.35 20.24
N SER A 395 10.18 9.45 20.84
CA SER A 395 11.50 9.57 21.48
C SER A 395 11.62 8.87 22.84
N SER A 396 10.49 8.50 23.46
CA SER A 396 10.44 7.68 24.68
C SER A 396 10.04 6.23 24.44
N PHE A 397 10.12 5.75 23.19
CA PHE A 397 9.85 4.35 22.82
C PHE A 397 10.92 3.41 23.43
N HIS A 398 10.71 3.07 24.69
CA HIS A 398 11.03 1.74 25.19
C HIS A 398 9.77 0.89 25.04
N ASP A 399 9.91 -0.37 24.63
CA ASP A 399 8.80 -1.31 24.33
C ASP A 399 7.71 -1.34 25.43
N GLU A 400 8.07 -1.05 26.69
CA GLU A 400 7.15 -0.98 27.83
C GLU A 400 6.25 0.26 27.83
N SER A 401 6.68 1.41 27.29
CA SER A 401 5.96 2.69 27.43
C SER A 401 4.63 2.73 26.66
N LEU A 402 4.60 2.20 25.42
CA LEU A 402 3.38 2.11 24.63
C LEU A 402 2.39 1.14 25.28
N VAL A 403 2.88 -0.03 25.70
CA VAL A 403 2.06 -1.07 26.33
C VAL A 403 1.47 -0.57 27.65
N ASN A 404 2.26 0.11 28.48
CA ASN A 404 1.79 0.71 29.73
C ASN A 404 0.71 1.77 29.47
N ALA A 405 0.89 2.63 28.47
CA ALA A 405 -0.13 3.62 28.11
C ALA A 405 -1.43 2.97 27.62
N VAL A 406 -1.35 1.85 26.89
CA VAL A 406 -2.52 1.05 26.50
C VAL A 406 -3.20 0.44 27.73
N ILE A 407 -2.43 -0.14 28.66
CA ILE A 407 -2.96 -0.69 29.92
C ILE A 407 -3.65 0.40 30.75
N ASP A 408 -3.09 1.60 30.82
CA ASP A 408 -3.71 2.71 31.55
C ASP A 408 -5.05 3.17 30.94
N LEU A 409 -5.16 3.12 29.61
CA LEU A 409 -6.35 3.59 28.88
C LEU A 409 -7.47 2.55 28.83
N ILE A 410 -7.13 1.29 28.61
CA ILE A 410 -8.12 0.23 28.38
C ILE A 410 -7.97 -0.98 29.31
N GLY A 411 -6.93 -1.06 30.14
CA GLY A 411 -6.59 -2.20 31.01
C GLY A 411 -5.89 -3.34 30.27
N GLU A 412 -5.24 -4.25 31.01
CA GLU A 412 -4.58 -5.45 30.46
C GLU A 412 -5.49 -6.28 29.54
N ALA A 413 -4.88 -7.01 28.61
CA ALA A 413 -5.58 -8.02 27.83
C ALA A 413 -5.94 -9.20 28.75
N GLU A 414 -7.22 -9.60 28.78
CA GLU A 414 -7.71 -10.75 29.56
C GLU A 414 -7.36 -12.11 28.95
#